data_AF-A0A2H5QQZ0-F1
#
_entry.id   AF-A0A2H5QQZ0-F1
#
_cell.length_a   1.000
_cell.length_b   1.000
_cell.length_c   1.000
_cell.angle_alpha   90.00
_cell.angle_beta   90.00
_cell.angle_gamma   90.00
#
_symmetry.space_group_name_H-M   'P 1'
#
loop_
_entity.id
_entity.type
_entity.pdbx_description
1 polymer ?
#
loop_
_entity_poly.entity_id
_entity_poly.type
_entity_poly.pdbx_seq_one_letter_code
_entity_poly.pdbx_strand_id
1 'polypeptide(L)'
;MSQNSNRHLMGDSLSSLTVKELKQLENRLERGITRIRSRKHEMLLPEIEFLQKWEVELANESVCLRSKQANMVTGQELNAIHALASRIFFSPPIIKGGGTTYSHPDKKILHLR
;
A
#
# COMPACT_ATOMS: atom_id res chain seq x y z
N MET A 1 22.99 2.32 26.67
CA MET A 1 22.22 1.22 27.31
C MET A 1 23.13 0.01 27.41
N SER A 2 23.15 -0.70 28.54
CA SER A 2 23.99 -1.90 28.72
C SER A 2 23.48 -3.04 27.83
N GLN A 3 24.39 -3.89 27.34
CA GLN A 3 24.07 -5.10 26.57
C GLN A 3 23.04 -5.98 27.29
N ASN A 4 23.17 -6.13 28.61
CA ASN A 4 22.23 -6.89 29.43
C ASN A 4 20.82 -6.27 29.40
N SER A 5 20.71 -4.94 29.38
CA SER A 5 19.40 -4.29 29.30
C SER A 5 18.71 -4.53 27.95
N ASN A 6 19.46 -4.61 26.84
CA ASN A 6 18.89 -4.93 25.53
C ASN A 6 18.43 -6.39 25.47
N ARG A 7 19.22 -7.31 26.03
CA ARG A 7 18.86 -8.73 26.15
C ARG A 7 17.55 -8.90 26.90
N HIS A 8 17.39 -8.26 28.06
CA HIS A 8 16.15 -8.31 28.82
C HIS A 8 14.96 -7.76 28.03
N LEU A 9 15.14 -6.65 27.29
CA LEU A 9 14.08 -6.09 26.43
C LEU A 9 13.70 -7.04 25.28
N MET A 10 14.61 -7.91 24.86
CA MET A 10 14.36 -8.96 23.86
C MET A 10 13.82 -10.26 24.47
N GLY A 11 13.67 -10.35 25.79
CA GLY A 11 13.19 -11.54 26.49
C GLY A 11 14.29 -12.54 26.85
N ASP A 12 15.56 -12.18 26.71
CA ASP A 12 16.69 -13.04 27.07
C ASP A 12 17.13 -12.85 28.54
N SER A 13 17.75 -13.89 29.12
CA SER A 13 18.40 -13.85 30.44
C SER A 13 17.47 -13.36 31.58
N LEU A 14 16.16 -13.62 31.48
CA LEU A 14 15.19 -13.14 32.46
C LEU A 14 15.28 -13.84 33.82
N SER A 15 15.89 -15.03 33.88
CA SER A 15 16.03 -15.81 35.11
C SER A 15 16.88 -15.12 36.19
N SER A 16 17.72 -14.15 35.82
CA SER A 16 18.49 -13.34 36.77
C SER A 16 17.71 -12.15 37.35
N LEU A 17 16.49 -11.89 36.88
CA LEU A 17 15.67 -10.78 37.35
C LEU A 17 14.76 -11.22 38.51
N THR A 18 14.62 -10.33 39.48
CA THR A 18 13.59 -10.47 40.52
C THR A 18 12.20 -10.21 39.94
N VAL A 19 11.16 -10.68 40.64
CA VAL A 19 9.75 -10.42 40.27
C VAL A 19 9.46 -8.92 40.09
N LYS A 20 10.06 -8.07 40.94
CA LYS A 20 9.90 -6.62 40.87
C LYS A 20 10.51 -6.04 39.59
N GLU A 21 11.71 -6.47 39.22
CA GLU A 21 12.39 -6.04 37.99
C GLU A 21 11.67 -6.54 36.73
N LEU A 22 11.16 -7.78 36.78
CA LEU A 22 10.37 -8.35 35.69
C LEU A 22 9.10 -7.54 35.44
N LYS A 23 8.39 -7.15 36.51
CA LYS A 23 7.20 -6.28 36.41
C LYS A 23 7.56 -4.89 35.88
N GLN A 24 8.72 -4.34 36.23
CA GLN A 24 9.18 -3.06 35.67
C GLN A 24 9.52 -3.17 34.18
N LEU A 25 10.14 -4.27 33.76
CA LEU A 25 10.46 -4.58 32.38
C LEU A 25 9.19 -4.69 31.52
N GLU A 26 8.20 -5.46 32.01
CA GLU A 26 6.88 -5.60 31.38
C GLU A 26 6.21 -4.24 31.18
N ASN A 27 6.08 -3.42 32.23
CA ASN A 27 5.52 -2.08 32.14
C ASN A 27 6.26 -1.18 31.14
N ARG A 28 7.58 -1.34 31.02
CA ARG A 28 8.38 -0.57 30.06
C ARG A 28 8.12 -1.02 28.63
N LEU A 29 8.01 -2.32 28.39
CA LEU A 29 7.68 -2.88 27.08
C LEU A 29 6.26 -2.48 26.66
N GLU A 30 5.28 -2.60 27.56
CA GLU A 30 3.90 -2.22 27.30
C GLU A 30 3.78 -0.75 26.88
N ARG A 31 4.39 0.17 27.63
CA ARG A 31 4.45 1.59 27.24
C ARG A 31 5.15 1.82 25.91
N GLY A 32 6.24 1.09 25.65
CA GLY A 32 6.97 1.17 24.39
C GLY A 32 6.10 0.75 23.19
N ILE A 33 5.42 -0.38 23.31
CA ILE A 33 4.51 -0.91 22.31
C ILE A 33 3.36 0.05 22.05
N THR A 34 2.74 0.58 23.10
CA THR A 34 1.66 1.59 22.97
C THR A 34 2.15 2.81 22.21
N ARG A 35 3.31 3.37 22.57
CA ARG A 35 3.90 4.52 21.85
C ARG A 35 4.19 4.22 20.38
N ILE A 36 4.73 3.04 20.07
CA ILE A 36 5.02 2.65 18.68
C ILE A 36 3.72 2.55 17.88
N ARG A 37 2.67 1.94 18.45
CA ARG A 37 1.36 1.81 17.80
C ARG A 37 0.71 3.18 17.56
N SER A 38 0.69 4.04 18.58
CA SER A 38 0.16 5.40 18.46
C SER A 38 0.88 6.20 17.38
N ARG A 39 2.23 6.20 17.40
CA ARG A 39 3.01 6.91 16.38
C ARG A 39 2.79 6.35 14.97
N LYS A 40 2.72 5.03 14.82
CA LYS A 40 2.39 4.39 13.54
C LYS A 40 1.01 4.85 13.05
N HIS A 41 0.04 4.91 13.95
CA HIS A 41 -1.31 5.36 13.63
C HIS A 41 -1.35 6.83 13.22
N GLU A 42 -0.74 7.73 13.99
CA GLU A 42 -0.64 9.16 13.69
C GLU A 42 0.02 9.45 12.33
N MET A 43 1.00 8.63 11.93
CA MET A 43 1.70 8.81 10.65
C MET A 43 0.94 8.23 9.46
N LEU A 44 0.25 7.09 9.63
CA LEU A 44 -0.35 6.36 8.50
C LEU A 44 -1.82 6.67 8.29
N LEU A 45 -2.58 6.97 9.35
CA LEU A 45 -4.01 7.23 9.22
C LEU A 45 -4.31 8.42 8.27
N PRO A 46 -3.61 9.58 8.38
CA PRO A 46 -3.89 10.71 7.47
C PRO A 46 -3.61 10.37 6.00
N GLU A 47 -2.57 9.60 5.73
CA GLU A 47 -2.23 9.18 4.36
C GLU A 47 -3.29 8.23 3.80
N ILE A 48 -3.77 7.29 4.61
CA ILE A 48 -4.85 6.36 4.21
C ILE A 48 -6.13 7.17 3.91
N GLU A 49 -6.51 8.10 4.77
CA GLU A 49 -7.70 8.94 4.59
C GLU A 49 -7.58 9.82 3.34
N PHE A 50 -6.40 10.38 3.09
CA PHE A 50 -6.12 11.15 1.89
C PHE A 50 -6.29 10.30 0.63
N LEU A 51 -5.67 9.12 0.58
CA LEU A 51 -5.74 8.23 -0.58
C LEU A 51 -7.17 7.73 -0.83
N GLN A 52 -7.92 7.42 0.22
CA GLN A 52 -9.34 7.04 0.11
C GLN A 52 -10.20 8.17 -0.46
N LYS A 53 -9.97 9.41 -0.01
CA LYS A 53 -10.66 10.58 -0.56
C LYS A 53 -10.31 10.77 -2.04
N TRP A 54 -9.03 10.65 -2.38
CA TRP A 54 -8.55 10.73 -3.76
C TRP A 54 -9.15 9.66 -4.67
N GLU A 55 -9.27 8.43 -4.19
CA GLU A 55 -9.91 7.33 -4.91
C GLU A 55 -11.36 7.66 -5.25
N VAL A 56 -12.12 8.21 -4.29
CA VAL A 56 -13.52 8.63 -4.50
C VAL A 56 -13.61 9.77 -5.51
N GLU A 57 -12.75 10.78 -5.41
CA GLU A 57 -12.71 11.92 -6.34
C GLU A 57 -12.42 11.44 -7.77
N LEU A 58 -11.42 10.57 -7.93
CA LEU A 58 -11.05 10.01 -9.22
C LEU A 58 -12.16 9.11 -9.81
N ALA A 59 -12.82 8.31 -8.97
CA ALA A 59 -13.95 7.48 -9.40
C ALA A 59 -15.12 8.35 -9.90
N ASN A 60 -15.42 9.43 -9.20
CA ASN A 60 -16.45 10.39 -9.59
C ASN A 60 -16.10 11.10 -10.92
N GLU A 61 -14.85 11.54 -11.08
CA GLU A 61 -14.37 12.12 -12.33
C GLU A 61 -14.49 11.12 -13.49
N SER A 62 -14.10 9.88 -13.25
CA SER A 62 -14.19 8.79 -14.24
C SER A 62 -15.63 8.54 -14.69
N VAL A 63 -16.60 8.56 -13.77
CA VAL A 63 -18.04 8.45 -14.09
C VAL A 63 -18.51 9.66 -14.91
N CYS A 64 -18.12 10.88 -14.50
CA CYS A 64 -18.47 12.11 -15.22
C CYS A 64 -17.94 12.09 -16.66
N LEU A 65 -16.68 11.70 -16.85
CA LEU A 65 -16.07 11.60 -18.17
C LEU A 65 -16.73 10.53 -19.04
N ARG A 66 -17.04 9.34 -18.49
CA ARG A 66 -17.78 8.30 -19.22
C ARG A 66 -19.16 8.79 -19.66
N SER A 67 -19.88 9.51 -18.80
CA SER A 67 -21.18 10.10 -19.13
C SER A 67 -21.06 11.13 -20.27
N LYS A 68 -20.07 12.04 -20.19
CA LYS A 68 -19.79 13.00 -21.27
C LYS A 68 -19.43 12.30 -22.59
N GLN A 69 -18.60 11.26 -22.54
CA GLN A 69 -18.21 10.50 -23.74
C GLN A 69 -19.42 9.80 -24.38
N ALA A 70 -20.29 9.19 -23.59
CA ALA A 70 -21.53 8.58 -24.07
C ALA A 70 -22.48 9.59 -24.71
N ASN A 71 -22.47 10.85 -24.26
CA ASN A 71 -23.27 11.93 -24.85
C ASN A 71 -22.65 12.53 -26.12
N MET A 72 -21.34 12.38 -26.34
CA MET A 72 -20.62 12.99 -27.46
C MET A 72 -20.31 12.03 -28.61
N VAL A 73 -20.30 10.71 -28.36
CA VAL A 73 -19.82 9.68 -29.29
C VAL A 73 -20.85 8.57 -29.39
N THR A 74 -21.14 8.09 -30.60
CA THR A 74 -22.08 6.98 -30.77
C THR A 74 -21.53 5.69 -30.15
N GLY A 75 -22.40 4.79 -29.69
CA GLY A 75 -21.96 3.55 -29.03
C GLY A 75 -21.00 2.69 -29.88
N GLN A 76 -21.11 2.75 -31.21
CA GLN A 76 -20.22 2.06 -32.14
C GLN A 76 -18.81 2.66 -32.19
N GLU A 77 -18.70 3.99 -32.24
CA GLU A 77 -17.42 4.71 -32.23
C GLU A 77 -16.70 4.53 -30.88
N LEU A 78 -17.46 4.55 -29.78
CA LEU A 78 -16.95 4.33 -28.43
C LEU A 78 -16.31 2.93 -28.27
N ASN A 79 -16.97 1.91 -28.82
CA ASN A 79 -16.46 0.53 -28.83
C ASN A 79 -15.19 0.40 -29.68
N ALA A 80 -15.13 1.07 -30.84
CA ALA A 80 -13.93 1.09 -31.69
C ALA A 80 -12.74 1.77 -30.98
N ILE A 81 -12.98 2.90 -30.31
CA ILE A 81 -11.96 3.60 -29.52
C ILE A 81 -11.43 2.72 -28.38
N HIS A 82 -12.33 2.04 -27.65
CA HIS A 82 -11.93 1.14 -26.56
C HIS A 82 -11.12 -0.06 -27.09
N ALA A 83 -11.55 -0.69 -28.19
CA ALA A 83 -10.82 -1.80 -28.81
C ALA A 83 -9.41 -1.40 -29.25
N LEU A 84 -9.25 -0.19 -29.82
CA LEU A 84 -7.95 0.36 -30.20
C LEU A 84 -7.08 0.66 -28.98
N ALA A 85 -7.64 1.27 -27.93
CA ALA A 85 -6.91 1.55 -26.69
C ALA A 85 -6.45 0.25 -26.02
N SER A 86 -7.31 -0.76 -25.91
CA SER A 86 -6.93 -2.05 -25.32
C SER A 86 -5.79 -2.72 -26.07
N ARG A 87 -5.77 -2.60 -27.41
CA ARG A 87 -4.67 -3.09 -28.25
C ARG A 87 -3.36 -2.34 -28.02
N ILE A 88 -3.39 -1.03 -27.75
CA ILE A 88 -2.18 -0.22 -27.52
C ILE A 88 -1.63 -0.43 -26.11
N PHE A 89 -2.50 -0.48 -25.09
CA PHE A 89 -2.09 -0.53 -23.68
C PHE A 89 -1.87 -1.95 -23.13
N PHE A 90 -2.54 -2.97 -23.68
CA PHE A 90 -2.51 -4.34 -23.13
C PHE A 90 -1.95 -5.40 -24.09
N SER A 91 -1.53 -5.06 -25.31
CA SER A 91 -0.80 -6.02 -26.15
C SER A 91 0.63 -6.18 -25.63
N PRO A 92 1.15 -7.41 -25.45
CA PRO A 92 2.58 -7.60 -25.31
C PRO A 92 3.27 -7.06 -26.57
N PRO A 93 4.40 -6.34 -26.46
CA PRO A 93 5.19 -6.04 -27.64
C PRO A 93 5.53 -7.38 -28.29
N ILE A 94 5.23 -7.53 -29.58
CA ILE A 94 5.75 -8.66 -30.37
C ILE A 94 7.26 -8.43 -30.42
N ILE A 95 7.99 -9.04 -29.47
CA ILE A 95 9.45 -9.10 -29.48
C ILE A 95 9.82 -10.02 -30.63
N LYS A 96 9.90 -9.46 -31.84
CA LYS A 96 10.69 -10.03 -32.93
C LYS A 96 11.84 -9.06 -33.21
N GLY A 97 12.87 -9.16 -32.36
CA GLY A 97 14.23 -8.66 -32.59
C GLY A 97 14.40 -7.17 -32.83
N GLY A 98 14.89 -6.44 -31.81
CA GLY A 98 15.41 -5.07 -31.94
C GLY A 98 14.95 -4.19 -30.77
N GLY A 99 15.90 -3.68 -29.99
CA GLY A 99 15.67 -3.18 -28.64
C GLY A 99 14.95 -1.83 -28.53
N THR A 100 14.17 -1.69 -27.46
CA THR A 100 14.06 -0.47 -26.64
C THR A 100 13.59 -0.89 -25.24
N THR A 101 14.30 -0.41 -24.24
CA THR A 101 14.03 -0.61 -22.81
C THR A 101 12.77 0.13 -22.40
N TYR A 102 11.79 -0.54 -21.79
CA TYR A 102 10.81 0.11 -20.92
C TYR A 102 10.69 -0.69 -19.62
N SER A 103 11.12 -0.05 -18.54
CA SER A 103 11.04 -0.55 -17.17
C SER A 103 9.58 -0.54 -16.71
N HIS A 104 9.10 -1.68 -16.26
CA HIS A 104 7.76 -1.87 -15.70
C HIS A 104 7.84 -1.82 -14.18
N PRO A 105 7.25 -0.83 -13.48
CA PRO A 105 7.10 -0.93 -12.05
C PRO A 105 5.84 -1.73 -11.74
N ASP A 106 6.09 -2.86 -11.08
CA ASP A 106 5.23 -3.49 -10.07
C ASP A 106 3.88 -4.08 -10.52
N LYS A 107 3.92 -5.38 -10.87
CA LYS A 107 2.74 -6.24 -10.84
C LYS A 107 2.51 -6.69 -9.40
N LYS A 108 1.49 -6.14 -8.73
CA LYS A 108 0.87 -6.82 -7.58
C LYS A 108 -0.49 -7.36 -8.01
N ILE A 109 -0.46 -8.59 -8.47
CA ILE A 109 -1.65 -9.43 -8.66
C ILE A 109 -2.22 -9.67 -7.26
N LEU A 110 -3.35 -9.05 -6.95
CA LEU A 110 -4.17 -9.39 -5.79
C LEU A 110 -4.85 -10.73 -6.07
N HIS A 111 -4.22 -11.83 -5.68
CA HIS A 111 -4.94 -13.08 -5.46
C HIS A 111 -5.64 -12.97 -4.11
N LEU A 112 -6.96 -12.77 -4.17
CA LEU A 112 -7.85 -12.87 -3.01
C LEU A 112 -8.13 -14.37 -2.76
N ARG A 113 -7.65 -14.90 -1.64
CA ARG A 113 -8.17 -16.12 -1.01
C ARG A 113 -8.37 -15.86 0.47
#